data_AF-G5S5F0-F1
#
_entry.id   AF-G5S5F0-F1
#
_cell.length_a   1.000
_cell.length_b   1.000
_cell.length_c   1.000
_cell.angle_alpha   90.00
_cell.angle_beta   90.00
_cell.angle_gamma   90.00
#
_symmetry.space_group_name_H-M   'P 1'
#
loop_
_entity.id
_entity.type
_entity.pdbx_description
1 polymer ?
#
loop_
_entity_poly.entity_id
_entity_poly.type
_entity_poly.pdbx_seq_one_letter_code
_entity_poly.pdbx_strand_id
1 'polypeptide(L)'
;MSRPLRIKKMSLYNALSRYYATTSVHKRGHQQEFYRVCVIQRHPVAQKMMDEITTVDIAAYRDFRLSQINVRTGRNISGNTVRLELALLSSLYNLARVEWGTCRTNPVELVRKPKIADRRRPRPATDIAGRATVIPLFSGTKPGAIHHLPSGH
;
A
#
# COMPACT_ATOMS: atom_id res chain seq x y z
N MET A 1 6.40 1.62 38.27
CA MET A 1 7.60 0.99 37.70
C MET A 1 7.17 -0.02 36.64
N SER A 2 7.29 0.32 35.36
CA SER A 2 6.95 -0.63 34.28
C SER A 2 7.97 -1.76 34.25
N ARG A 3 7.53 -2.99 34.55
CA ARG A 3 8.36 -4.20 34.44
C ARG A 3 8.99 -4.23 33.05
N PRO A 4 10.32 -4.39 32.91
CA PRO A 4 10.93 -4.54 31.60
C PRO A 4 10.36 -5.81 30.98
N LEU A 5 9.49 -5.64 29.97
CA LEU A 5 8.95 -6.76 29.22
C LEU A 5 10.15 -7.47 28.56
N ARG A 6 10.49 -8.65 29.08
CA ARG A 6 11.51 -9.52 28.50
C ARG A 6 11.01 -9.92 27.12
N ILE A 7 11.69 -9.42 26.09
CA ILE A 7 11.38 -9.76 24.72
C ILE A 7 11.76 -11.22 24.51
N LYS A 8 10.80 -12.05 24.13
CA LYS A 8 11.07 -13.44 23.77
C LYS A 8 11.76 -13.47 22.41
N LYS A 9 13.00 -13.96 22.36
CA LYS A 9 13.73 -14.11 21.08
C LYS A 9 13.05 -15.18 20.23
N MET A 10 12.54 -14.78 19.08
CA MET A 10 11.91 -15.65 18.10
C MET A 10 12.23 -15.14 16.70
N SER A 11 12.60 -16.05 15.80
CA SER A 11 12.80 -15.71 14.39
C SER A 11 11.46 -15.45 13.69
N LEU A 12 11.48 -14.60 12.67
CA LEU A 12 10.28 -14.35 11.86
C LEU A 12 9.78 -15.64 11.20
N TYR A 13 10.68 -16.54 10.81
CA TYR A 13 10.33 -17.86 10.27
C TYR A 13 9.44 -18.66 11.24
N ASN A 14 9.87 -18.81 12.50
CA ASN A 14 9.11 -19.52 13.51
C ASN A 14 7.79 -18.83 13.84
N ALA A 15 7.80 -17.49 13.88
CA ALA A 15 6.61 -16.70 14.09
C ALA A 15 5.56 -16.89 12.99
N LEU A 16 5.99 -16.95 11.72
CA LEU A 16 5.13 -17.21 10.56
C LEU A 16 4.51 -18.61 10.63
N SER A 17 5.31 -19.63 10.94
CA SER A 17 4.81 -21.00 11.11
C SER A 17 3.78 -21.09 12.23
N ARG A 18 4.05 -20.42 13.37
CA ARG A 18 3.12 -20.37 14.51
C ARG A 18 1.85 -19.59 14.18
N TYR A 19 1.96 -18.48 13.48
CA TYR A 19 0.81 -17.68 13.02
C TYR A 19 -0.09 -18.50 12.10
N TYR A 20 0.50 -19.23 11.17
CA TYR A 20 -0.24 -20.09 10.25
C TYR A 20 -1.04 -21.16 11.01
N ALA A 21 -0.39 -21.89 11.92
CA ALA A 21 -1.01 -22.95 12.70
C ALA A 21 -2.16 -22.48 13.62
N THR A 22 -2.08 -21.24 14.13
CA THR A 22 -3.04 -20.71 15.11
C THR A 22 -4.16 -19.89 14.49
N THR A 23 -3.86 -19.09 13.46
CA THR A 23 -4.78 -18.06 12.93
C THR A 23 -5.28 -18.39 11.54
N SER A 24 -4.39 -18.88 10.66
CA SER A 24 -4.76 -19.07 9.25
C SER A 24 -5.63 -20.29 9.02
N VAL A 25 -5.43 -21.40 9.75
CA VAL A 25 -6.18 -22.66 9.57
C VAL A 25 -7.71 -22.45 9.68
N HIS A 26 -8.15 -21.49 10.49
CA HIS A 26 -9.57 -21.22 10.72
C HIS A 26 -10.21 -20.28 9.68
N LYS A 27 -9.45 -19.78 8.71
CA LYS A 27 -9.96 -18.83 7.70
C LYS A 27 -10.31 -19.53 6.39
N ARG A 28 -11.41 -19.08 5.76
CA ARG A 28 -11.80 -19.49 4.40
C ARG A 28 -10.69 -19.31 3.34
N GLY A 29 -9.76 -18.37 3.54
CA GLY A 29 -8.65 -18.06 2.64
C GLY A 29 -7.29 -18.65 3.05
N HIS A 30 -7.24 -19.66 3.90
CA HIS A 30 -6.00 -20.18 4.50
C HIS A 30 -4.92 -20.57 3.47
N GLN A 31 -5.29 -21.17 2.32
CA GLN A 31 -4.32 -21.55 1.29
C GLN A 31 -3.58 -20.34 0.69
N GLN A 32 -4.27 -19.21 0.52
CA GLN A 32 -3.64 -17.99 0.01
C GLN A 32 -2.71 -17.38 1.04
N GLU A 33 -3.08 -17.43 2.33
CA GLU A 33 -2.20 -17.01 3.41
C GLU A 33 -0.98 -17.94 3.53
N PHE A 34 -1.16 -19.26 3.39
CA PHE A 34 -0.08 -20.24 3.39
C PHE A 34 0.94 -19.94 2.31
N TYR A 35 0.48 -19.71 1.07
CA TYR A 35 1.38 -19.37 -0.03
C TYR A 35 2.19 -18.10 0.27
N ARG A 36 1.56 -17.06 0.82
CA ARG A 36 2.24 -15.82 1.22
C ARG A 36 3.25 -16.06 2.34
N VAL A 37 2.90 -16.89 3.32
CA VAL A 37 3.80 -17.28 4.41
C VAL A 37 5.04 -17.98 3.84
N CYS A 38 4.87 -18.96 2.96
CA CYS A 38 5.98 -19.67 2.32
C CYS A 38 6.88 -18.72 1.51
N VAL A 39 6.29 -17.78 0.78
CA VAL A 39 7.04 -16.76 0.03
C VAL A 39 7.91 -15.93 0.97
N ILE A 40 7.34 -15.42 2.07
CA ILE A 40 8.07 -14.60 3.04
C ILE A 40 9.17 -15.43 3.71
N GLN A 41 8.87 -16.68 4.08
CA GLN A 41 9.82 -17.60 4.71
C GLN A 41 11.06 -17.89 3.86
N ARG A 42 10.93 -17.86 2.53
CA ARG A 42 12.07 -18.04 1.60
C ARG A 42 12.99 -16.82 1.55
N HIS A 43 12.53 -15.65 1.97
CA HIS A 43 13.34 -14.44 1.95
C HIS A 43 14.28 -14.41 3.18
N PRO A 44 15.52 -13.91 3.05
CA PRO A 44 16.48 -13.86 4.16
C PRO A 44 15.98 -13.08 5.39
N VAL A 45 15.02 -12.17 5.21
CA VAL A 45 14.34 -11.47 6.33
C VAL A 45 13.69 -12.43 7.33
N ALA A 46 13.26 -13.62 6.90
CA ALA A 46 12.63 -14.61 7.77
C ALA A 46 13.60 -15.23 8.79
N GLN A 47 14.91 -15.24 8.49
CA GLN A 47 15.94 -15.78 9.37
C GLN A 47 16.29 -14.80 10.49
N LYS A 48 15.99 -13.50 10.33
CA LYS A 48 16.22 -12.48 11.34
C LYS A 48 15.29 -12.66 12.54
N MET A 49 15.76 -12.21 13.70
CA MET A 49 14.93 -12.15 14.91
C MET A 49 13.86 -11.08 14.75
N MET A 50 12.64 -11.33 15.23
CA MET A 50 11.55 -10.37 15.03
C MET A 50 11.81 -9.00 15.68
N ASP A 51 12.62 -8.95 16.73
CA ASP A 51 13.04 -7.72 17.43
C ASP A 51 14.09 -6.91 16.65
N GLU A 52 14.89 -7.58 15.81
CA GLU A 52 15.95 -6.96 15.01
C GLU A 52 15.44 -6.44 13.66
N ILE A 53 14.24 -6.84 13.25
CA ILE A 53 13.67 -6.45 11.96
C ILE A 53 13.22 -5.00 12.03
N THR A 54 13.84 -4.18 11.18
CA THR A 54 13.56 -2.75 11.08
C THR A 54 12.58 -2.44 9.95
N THR A 55 12.08 -1.20 9.93
CA THR A 55 11.26 -0.67 8.83
C THR A 55 12.00 -0.72 7.49
N VAL A 56 13.34 -0.56 7.52
CA VAL A 56 14.22 -0.61 6.35
C VAL A 56 14.25 -2.02 5.75
N ASP A 57 14.33 -3.05 6.59
CA ASP A 57 14.29 -4.45 6.14
C ASP A 57 12.97 -4.79 5.44
N ILE A 58 11.85 -4.30 5.97
CA ILE A 58 10.53 -4.50 5.38
C ILE A 58 10.38 -3.70 4.07
N ALA A 59 10.93 -2.50 3.99
CA ALA A 59 10.97 -1.72 2.75
C ALA A 59 11.80 -2.41 1.66
N ALA A 60 12.98 -2.94 2.02
CA ALA A 60 13.82 -3.73 1.13
C ALA A 60 13.08 -4.99 0.64
N TYR A 61 12.37 -5.69 1.53
CA TYR A 61 11.51 -6.82 1.15
C TYR A 61 10.42 -6.41 0.14
N ARG A 62 9.74 -5.28 0.36
CA ARG A 62 8.72 -4.76 -0.56
C ARG A 62 9.31 -4.53 -1.95
N ASP A 63 10.43 -3.83 -2.03
CA ASP A 63 11.05 -3.44 -3.29
C ASP A 63 11.62 -4.65 -4.03
N PHE A 64 12.21 -5.60 -3.30
CA PHE A 64 12.62 -6.91 -3.83
C PHE A 64 11.43 -7.68 -4.42
N ARG A 65 10.28 -7.71 -3.73
CA ARG A 65 9.09 -8.41 -4.26
C ARG A 65 8.52 -7.75 -5.50
N LEU A 66 8.55 -6.43 -5.60
CA LEU A 66 8.10 -5.70 -6.78
C LEU A 66 9.02 -5.92 -8.00
N SER A 67 10.31 -6.16 -7.78
CA SER A 67 11.25 -6.49 -8.87
C SER A 67 11.14 -7.94 -9.35
N GLN A 68 10.56 -8.84 -8.55
CA GLN A 68 10.37 -10.24 -8.97
C GLN A 68 9.34 -10.39 -10.08
N ILE A 69 9.60 -11.34 -10.98
CA ILE A 69 8.71 -11.71 -12.09
C ILE A 69 7.82 -12.87 -11.64
N ASN A 70 6.52 -12.71 -11.82
CA ASN A 70 5.57 -13.78 -11.62
C ASN A 70 5.69 -14.80 -12.77
N VAL A 71 6.15 -16.01 -12.45
CA VAL A 71 6.37 -17.11 -13.39
C VAL A 71 5.14 -17.42 -14.23
N ARG A 72 3.93 -17.24 -13.68
CA ARG A 72 2.68 -17.55 -14.38
C ARG A 72 2.27 -16.50 -15.41
N THR A 73 2.60 -15.23 -15.17
CA THR A 73 2.16 -14.12 -16.04
C THR A 73 3.30 -13.48 -16.83
N GLY A 74 4.56 -13.85 -16.56
CA GLY A 74 5.75 -13.25 -17.17
C GLY A 74 5.91 -11.75 -16.86
N ARG A 75 5.22 -11.25 -15.84
CA ARG A 75 5.19 -9.82 -15.47
C ARG A 75 5.65 -9.63 -14.05
N ASN A 76 6.12 -8.43 -13.71
CA ASN A 76 6.41 -8.04 -12.33
C ASN A 76 5.23 -8.32 -11.40
N ILE A 77 5.53 -8.69 -10.16
CA ILE A 77 4.51 -8.94 -9.15
C ILE A 77 3.70 -7.65 -8.93
N SER A 78 2.37 -7.77 -9.00
CA SER A 78 1.48 -6.63 -8.81
C SER A 78 1.63 -6.04 -7.40
N GLY A 79 1.56 -4.71 -7.30
CA GLY A 79 1.60 -4.02 -6.00
C GLY A 79 0.49 -4.47 -5.04
N ASN A 80 -0.64 -4.95 -5.56
CA ASN A 80 -1.70 -5.52 -4.72
C ASN A 80 -1.26 -6.81 -4.01
N THR A 81 -0.52 -7.68 -4.69
CA THR A 81 0.03 -8.91 -4.08
C THR A 81 0.98 -8.56 -2.94
N VAL A 82 1.92 -7.63 -3.17
CA VAL A 82 2.87 -7.17 -2.15
C VAL A 82 2.14 -6.51 -0.98
N ARG A 83 1.09 -5.72 -1.24
CA ARG A 83 0.26 -5.11 -0.18
C ARG A 83 -0.40 -6.18 0.71
N LEU A 84 -0.86 -7.28 0.13
CA LEU A 84 -1.48 -8.38 0.87
C LEU A 84 -0.45 -9.17 1.70
N GLU A 85 0.78 -9.34 1.21
CA GLU A 85 1.89 -9.90 1.99
C GLU A 85 2.24 -8.99 3.19
N LEU A 86 2.35 -7.67 2.96
CA LEU A 86 2.59 -6.70 4.04
C LEU A 86 1.43 -6.66 5.06
N ALA A 87 0.18 -6.80 4.63
CA ALA A 87 -0.97 -6.87 5.55
C ALA A 87 -0.91 -8.11 6.47
N LEU A 88 -0.44 -9.24 5.94
CA LEU A 88 -0.22 -10.45 6.73
C LEU A 88 0.88 -10.22 7.78
N LEU A 89 2.01 -9.64 7.38
CA LEU A 89 3.08 -9.29 8.31
C LEU A 89 2.59 -8.34 9.41
N SER A 90 1.83 -7.30 9.05
CA SER A 90 1.28 -6.35 10.03
C SER A 90 0.39 -7.06 11.07
N SER A 91 -0.47 -7.99 10.62
CA SER A 91 -1.33 -8.78 11.50
C SER A 91 -0.52 -9.70 12.42
N LEU A 92 0.53 -10.34 11.89
CA LEU A 92 1.44 -11.19 12.64
C LEU A 92 2.19 -10.40 13.73
N TYR A 93 2.71 -9.21 13.42
CA TYR A 93 3.42 -8.37 14.41
C TYR A 93 2.48 -7.85 15.50
N ASN A 94 1.23 -7.54 15.16
CA ASN A 94 0.23 -7.14 16.15
C ASN A 94 -0.09 -8.29 17.10
N LEU A 95 -0.28 -9.51 16.58
CA LEU A 95 -0.46 -10.70 17.41
C LEU A 95 0.78 -10.98 18.27
N ALA A 96 1.97 -10.92 17.67
CA ALA A 96 3.23 -11.18 18.34
C ALA A 96 3.52 -10.19 19.48
N ARG A 97 3.11 -8.92 19.32
CA ARG A 97 3.21 -7.90 20.37
C ARG A 97 2.26 -8.16 21.53
N VAL A 98 1.01 -8.51 21.24
CA VAL A 98 -0.05 -8.68 22.25
C VAL A 98 0.04 -10.01 22.96
N GLU A 99 0.18 -11.11 22.21
CA GLU A 99 0.10 -12.48 22.73
C GLU A 99 1.45 -13.07 23.08
N TRP A 100 2.51 -12.76 22.31
CA TRP A 100 3.79 -13.48 22.41
C TRP A 100 4.88 -12.68 23.11
N GLY A 101 4.77 -11.35 23.17
CA GLY A 101 5.79 -10.46 23.73
C GLY A 101 7.14 -10.57 23.01
N THR A 102 7.16 -10.92 21.72
CA THR A 102 8.40 -11.12 20.94
C THR A 102 8.84 -9.86 20.21
N CYS A 103 7.98 -8.83 20.15
CA CYS A 103 8.26 -7.53 19.55
C CYS A 103 7.65 -6.42 20.40
N ARG A 104 8.30 -5.26 20.43
CA ARG A 104 7.76 -4.07 21.11
C ARG A 104 6.90 -3.22 20.19
N THR A 105 7.31 -3.08 18.93
CA THR A 105 6.67 -2.22 17.93
C THR A 105 6.44 -2.97 16.63
N ASN A 106 5.50 -2.47 15.82
CA ASN A 106 5.19 -3.03 14.52
C ASN A 106 5.97 -2.26 13.42
N PRO A 107 7.05 -2.82 12.85
CA PRO A 107 7.83 -2.13 11.83
C PRO A 107 7.04 -1.95 10.51
N VAL A 108 5.94 -2.68 10.32
CA VAL A 108 5.14 -2.63 9.10
C VAL A 108 4.20 -1.42 9.07
N GLU A 109 3.80 -0.88 10.23
CA GLU A 109 2.92 0.30 10.30
C GLU A 109 3.59 1.56 9.74
N LEU A 110 4.92 1.65 9.88
CA LEU A 110 5.73 2.77 9.40
C LEU A 110 6.10 2.67 7.92
N VAL A 111 5.89 1.51 7.29
CA VAL A 111 6.25 1.30 5.88
C VAL A 111 5.16 1.86 4.97
N ARG A 112 5.55 2.74 4.04
CA ARG A 112 4.66 3.23 2.97
C ARG A 112 4.17 2.05 2.12
N LYS A 113 2.89 1.73 2.26
CA LYS A 113 2.21 0.72 1.44
C LYS A 113 2.22 1.18 -0.03
N PRO A 114 2.47 0.29 -1.00
CA PRO A 114 2.46 0.65 -2.42
C PRO A 114 1.07 1.20 -2.78
N LYS A 115 1.04 2.37 -3.45
CA LYS A 115 -0.20 2.94 -3.98
C LYS A 115 -0.75 1.96 -5.02
N ILE A 116 -1.88 1.33 -4.73
CA ILE A 116 -2.65 0.65 -5.76
C ILE A 116 -3.24 1.76 -6.64
N ALA A 117 -2.94 1.72 -7.94
CA ALA A 117 -3.69 2.53 -8.89
C ALA A 117 -5.16 2.09 -8.80
N ASP A 118 -5.96 2.91 -8.14
CA ASP A 118 -7.40 2.76 -8.06
C ASP A 118 -7.93 2.78 -9.51
N ARG A 119 -8.43 1.63 -9.99
CA ARG A 119 -9.09 1.55 -11.30
C ARG A 119 -10.43 2.30 -11.31
N ARG A 120 -10.77 3.01 -10.21
CA ARG A 120 -12.06 3.66 -10.00
C ARG A 120 -11.94 5.08 -9.44
N ARG A 121 -11.07 5.91 -10.04
CA ARG A 121 -11.30 7.37 -10.02
C ARG A 121 -11.26 7.96 -11.44
N PRO A 122 -12.27 8.77 -11.84
CA PRO A 122 -12.16 9.63 -13.01
C PRO A 122 -10.95 10.55 -12.84
N ARG A 123 -10.28 10.86 -13.95
CA ARG A 123 -9.21 11.86 -13.99
C ARG A 123 -9.69 13.12 -13.25
N PRO A 124 -8.85 13.79 -12.42
CA PRO A 124 -9.18 15.16 -12.06
C PRO A 124 -9.31 15.92 -13.38
N ALA A 125 -10.50 16.46 -13.64
CA ALA A 125 -10.67 17.44 -14.70
C ALA A 125 -9.63 18.52 -14.44
N THR A 126 -8.88 18.86 -15.48
CA THR A 126 -7.98 20.00 -15.49
C THR A 126 -8.80 21.25 -15.18
N ASP A 127 -8.81 21.67 -13.91
CA ASP A 127 -9.42 22.92 -13.49
C ASP A 127 -8.46 24.05 -13.85
N ILE A 128 -8.65 24.58 -15.06
CA ILE A 128 -8.15 25.88 -15.45
C ILE A 128 -9.04 26.95 -14.80
N ALA A 129 -8.85 27.21 -13.51
CA ALA A 129 -9.32 28.42 -12.85
C ALA A 129 -8.12 28.99 -12.09
N GLY A 130 -7.56 30.13 -12.48
CA GLY A 130 -8.23 31.40 -12.43
C GLY A 130 -7.44 32.27 -11.46
N ARG A 131 -6.51 33.07 -11.98
CA ARG A 131 -5.92 34.17 -11.22
C ARG A 131 -5.96 35.43 -12.08
N ALA A 132 -7.13 36.06 -12.04
CA ALA A 132 -7.32 37.42 -12.46
C ALA A 132 -6.69 38.35 -11.40
N THR A 133 -5.83 39.26 -11.85
CA THR A 133 -5.62 40.56 -11.22
C THR A 133 -5.48 41.61 -12.33
N VAL A 134 -6.57 42.39 -12.48
CA VAL A 134 -6.78 43.77 -12.94
C VAL A 134 -5.55 44.60 -13.42
N ILE A 135 -5.62 45.44 -14.46
CA ILE A 135 -6.29 46.78 -14.51
C ILE A 135 -6.40 47.25 -15.99
N PRO A 136 -7.35 48.15 -16.34
CA PRO A 136 -7.93 48.30 -17.68
C PRO A 136 -7.33 49.46 -18.49
N LEU A 137 -7.55 49.45 -19.81
CA LEU A 137 -7.59 50.69 -20.58
C LEU A 137 -8.63 50.64 -21.71
N PHE A 138 -9.52 51.62 -21.63
CA PHE A 138 -10.50 52.09 -22.60
C PHE A 138 -9.97 52.11 -24.05
N SER A 139 -10.81 51.71 -25.01
CA SER A 139 -11.56 52.66 -25.88
C SER A 139 -12.24 51.95 -27.06
N GLY A 140 -13.48 52.42 -27.34
CA GLY A 140 -14.17 52.47 -28.64
C GLY A 140 -14.10 51.26 -29.59
N THR A 141 -15.20 50.76 -30.17
CA THR A 141 -16.20 51.53 -30.91
C THR A 141 -17.30 50.53 -31.33
N LYS A 142 -18.58 50.82 -31.05
CA LYS A 142 -19.75 50.23 -31.74
C LYS A 142 -19.79 50.83 -33.17
N PRO A 143 -20.43 50.26 -34.22
CA PRO A 143 -21.77 49.66 -34.17
C PRO A 143 -22.05 48.55 -35.22
N GLY A 144 -23.28 48.03 -35.21
CA GLY A 144 -23.79 47.19 -36.31
C GLY A 144 -24.97 46.31 -35.92
N ALA A 145 -26.10 46.92 -35.57
CA ALA A 145 -27.38 46.24 -35.39
C ALA A 145 -28.02 45.89 -36.75
N ILE A 146 -28.76 44.77 -36.81
CA ILE A 146 -30.13 44.57 -37.39
C ILE A 146 -30.34 43.04 -37.56
N HIS A 147 -31.14 42.36 -36.73
CA HIS A 147 -32.60 42.19 -36.78
C HIS A 147 -33.21 41.84 -38.16
N HIS A 148 -33.55 40.55 -38.29
CA HIS A 148 -34.89 40.02 -38.59
C HIS A 148 -35.60 40.30 -39.95
N LEU A 149 -35.98 39.16 -40.57
CA LEU A 149 -37.28 38.86 -41.21
C LEU A 149 -37.43 39.07 -42.76
N PRO A 150 -38.50 38.59 -43.43
CA PRO A 150 -38.54 37.32 -44.18
C PRO A 150 -39.14 37.43 -45.62
N SER A 151 -39.38 36.27 -46.24
CA SER A 151 -40.39 35.99 -47.29
C SER A 151 -40.12 36.46 -48.73
N GLY A 152 -40.40 35.57 -49.68
CA GLY A 152 -40.67 35.96 -51.06
C GLY A 152 -40.54 34.83 -52.09
N HIS A 153 -41.68 34.20 -52.37
CA HIS A 153 -42.12 33.56 -53.63
C HIS A 153 -41.50 32.26 -54.14
#